data_AF-A0A1J5PMF9-F1
#
_entry.id   AF-A0A1J5PMF9-F1
#
_cell.length_a   1.000
_cell.length_b   1.000
_cell.length_c   1.000
_cell.angle_alpha   90.00
_cell.angle_beta   90.00
_cell.angle_gamma   90.00
#
_symmetry.space_group_name_H-M   'P 1'
#
loop_
_entity.id
_entity.type
_entity.pdbx_description
1 polymer ?
#
loop_
_entity_poly.entity_id
_entity_poly.type
_entity_poly.pdbx_seq_one_letter_code
_entity_poly.pdbx_strand_id
1 'polypeptide(L)'
;MAGDQPINLRNITAPVVVFASWGDNITPPPQALNWIIDTWGDERAIAAAGRTIVYVLHDSVGHLGIFVGAEVARKEHDQLVTSLDIIESLPPGLYEMKLKAKAGLDHLRWEELEPGDYTVHYEHRTLADIAALNPEGREEEAMFSTLSKVSEFNAHFYKTWIRPWVRLTATRQAGDAMGKLNTLRLQRQLFSDNFPLAGLIREQARLARSKRVHVADDHPLRQLEKKTATQISDYLNKYRDQRDADMVQWTRLVFGPKGLGAFIKPDTPDAEVALARAQAELASQRSSALEHTTEGGFAEAVCRIVLAGMVSIGAFERRSLRLARLLAELPTGSVKGGSAHTDWIKLLKEQARMTALAPVEALNALEQLLPDQTSRETALAVSAAVMMIEPTLANPRSEIIEFLMATLGADPDRVMAQARRLTDALDAPKKRPA
;
A
#
# COMPACT_ATOMS: atom_id res chain seq x y z
N MET A 1 29.39 -3.10 -10.86
CA MET A 1 29.37 -1.70 -11.31
C MET A 1 27.99 -1.42 -11.91
N ALA A 2 26.98 -1.21 -11.06
CA ALA A 2 25.66 -0.73 -11.49
C ALA A 2 25.75 0.81 -11.52
N GLY A 3 26.35 1.34 -12.59
CA GLY A 3 26.56 2.77 -12.79
C GLY A 3 25.40 3.37 -13.58
N ASP A 4 24.83 4.46 -13.06
CA ASP A 4 23.98 5.45 -13.74
C ASP A 4 22.72 4.98 -14.52
N GLN A 5 22.31 3.71 -14.45
CA GLN A 5 21.02 3.31 -15.00
C GLN A 5 19.88 3.71 -14.06
N PRO A 6 18.87 4.47 -14.53
CA PRO A 6 17.70 4.81 -13.74
C PRO A 6 16.97 3.53 -13.33
N ILE A 7 16.61 3.43 -12.05
CA ILE A 7 15.89 2.28 -11.50
C ILE A 7 14.47 2.29 -12.07
N ASN A 8 14.10 1.22 -12.79
CA ASN A 8 12.73 1.03 -13.26
C ASN A 8 11.96 0.16 -12.27
N LEU A 9 10.99 0.76 -11.57
CA LEU A 9 10.17 0.08 -10.57
C LEU A 9 9.32 -1.06 -11.15
N ARG A 10 9.00 -1.05 -12.47
CA ARG A 10 8.28 -2.13 -13.15
C ARG A 10 9.09 -3.44 -13.27
N ASN A 11 10.41 -3.35 -13.10
CA ASN A 11 11.30 -4.52 -13.12
C ASN A 11 11.26 -5.31 -11.81
N ILE A 12 10.64 -4.78 -10.76
CA ILE A 12 10.47 -5.50 -9.49
C ILE A 12 9.43 -6.60 -9.70
N THR A 13 9.85 -7.86 -9.56
CA THR A 13 8.98 -9.04 -9.73
C THR A 13 8.39 -9.54 -8.43
N ALA A 14 9.02 -9.24 -7.29
CA ALA A 14 8.51 -9.57 -5.97
C ALA A 14 7.30 -8.67 -5.63
N PRO A 15 6.36 -9.14 -4.78
CA PRO A 15 5.31 -8.28 -4.25
C PRO A 15 5.91 -7.04 -3.58
N VAL A 16 5.33 -5.87 -3.85
CA VAL A 16 5.75 -4.60 -3.23
C VAL A 16 4.78 -4.28 -2.11
N VAL A 17 5.31 -4.04 -0.91
CA VAL A 17 4.53 -3.63 0.26
C VAL A 17 4.90 -2.21 0.64
N VAL A 18 3.93 -1.29 0.64
CA VAL A 18 4.12 0.13 0.95
C VAL A 18 3.45 0.47 2.29
N PHE A 19 4.20 1.11 3.18
CA PHE A 19 3.67 1.64 4.43
C PHE A 19 3.47 3.14 4.32
N ALA A 20 2.26 3.58 4.58
CA ALA A 20 1.91 4.98 4.60
C ALA A 20 1.11 5.29 5.87
N SER A 21 1.33 6.48 6.43
CA SER A 21 0.55 6.94 7.58
C SER A 21 0.18 8.40 7.49
N TRP A 22 -1.06 8.69 7.89
CA TRP A 22 -1.55 10.05 8.11
C TRP A 22 -0.87 10.75 9.29
N GLY A 23 -0.27 9.98 10.22
CA GLY A 23 0.56 10.53 11.29
C GLY A 23 1.95 10.97 10.81
N ASP A 24 2.31 10.69 9.56
CA ASP A 24 3.60 11.06 9.00
C ASP A 24 3.57 12.36 8.19
N ASN A 25 4.09 13.42 8.79
CA ASN A 25 4.21 14.74 8.16
C ASN A 25 5.40 14.85 7.17
N ILE A 26 6.25 13.83 7.05
CA ILE A 26 7.38 13.83 6.11
C ILE A 26 7.04 13.10 4.80
N THR A 27 6.41 11.93 4.90
CA THR A 27 5.95 11.13 3.76
C THR A 27 4.49 10.70 3.94
N PRO A 28 3.53 11.65 3.83
CA PRO A 28 2.11 11.35 3.94
C PRO A 28 1.64 10.41 2.81
N PRO A 29 0.44 9.79 2.91
CA PRO A 29 0.01 8.77 1.97
C PRO A 29 0.08 9.15 0.49
N PRO A 30 -0.31 10.37 0.05
CA PRO A 30 -0.11 10.80 -1.34
C PRO A 30 1.35 10.69 -1.78
N GLN A 31 2.28 11.18 -0.96
CA GLN A 31 3.72 11.15 -1.27
C GLN A 31 4.29 9.72 -1.27
N ALA A 32 3.74 8.84 -0.44
CA ALA A 32 4.15 7.44 -0.37
C ALA A 32 3.58 6.57 -1.51
N LEU A 33 2.44 6.96 -2.11
CA LEU A 33 1.68 6.10 -3.04
C LEU A 33 1.57 6.62 -4.47
N ASN A 34 1.71 7.94 -4.72
CA ASN A 34 1.52 8.51 -6.07
C ASN A 34 2.51 7.93 -7.11
N TRP A 35 3.67 7.43 -6.69
CA TRP A 35 4.60 6.75 -7.60
C TRP A 35 3.96 5.54 -8.30
N ILE A 36 2.95 4.90 -7.70
CA ILE A 36 2.21 3.78 -8.30
C ILE A 36 1.48 4.28 -9.54
N ILE A 37 0.84 5.45 -9.45
CA ILE A 37 0.18 6.11 -10.59
C ILE A 37 1.21 6.45 -11.67
N ASP A 38 2.34 7.05 -11.28
CA ASP A 38 3.41 7.50 -12.20
C ASP A 38 4.17 6.36 -12.88
N THR A 39 4.12 5.16 -12.29
CA THR A 39 4.80 3.98 -12.81
C THR A 39 3.86 3.15 -13.69
N TRP A 40 2.61 3.01 -13.28
CA TRP A 40 1.69 2.03 -13.86
C TRP A 40 0.62 2.63 -14.75
N GLY A 41 0.10 3.82 -14.43
CA GLY A 41 -0.92 4.52 -15.23
C GLY A 41 -2.31 3.88 -15.26
N ASP A 42 -2.40 2.55 -15.13
CA ASP A 42 -3.64 1.76 -15.07
C ASP A 42 -3.43 0.55 -14.13
N GLU A 43 -4.35 0.28 -13.21
CA GLU A 43 -4.27 -0.90 -12.34
C GLU A 43 -4.30 -2.24 -13.12
N ARG A 44 -4.93 -2.26 -14.30
CA ARG A 44 -4.91 -3.44 -15.18
C ARG A 44 -3.50 -3.70 -15.71
N ALA A 45 -2.68 -2.67 -15.90
CA ALA A 45 -1.28 -2.86 -16.30
C ALA A 45 -0.45 -3.51 -15.19
N ILE A 46 -0.76 -3.22 -13.91
CA ILE A 46 -0.15 -3.91 -12.76
C ILE A 46 -0.47 -5.40 -12.83
N ALA A 47 -1.75 -5.73 -12.98
CA ALA A 47 -2.23 -7.10 -13.03
C ALA A 47 -1.72 -7.86 -14.26
N ALA A 48 -1.77 -7.27 -15.46
CA ALA A 48 -1.29 -7.87 -16.71
C ALA A 48 0.23 -8.18 -16.67
N ALA A 49 1.01 -7.28 -16.08
CA ALA A 49 2.45 -7.47 -15.85
C ALA A 49 2.77 -8.50 -14.75
N GLY A 50 1.75 -9.07 -14.11
CA GLY A 50 1.93 -10.08 -13.06
C GLY A 50 2.50 -9.49 -11.77
N ARG A 51 2.25 -8.20 -11.48
CA ARG A 51 2.74 -7.53 -10.27
C ARG A 51 1.67 -7.49 -9.19
N THR A 52 2.12 -7.57 -7.95
CA THR A 52 1.26 -7.44 -6.77
C THR A 52 1.80 -6.28 -5.96
N ILE A 53 0.96 -5.27 -5.73
CA ILE A 53 1.29 -4.11 -4.90
C ILE A 53 0.27 -4.07 -3.77
N VAL A 54 0.77 -4.03 -2.53
CA VAL A 54 -0.04 -3.94 -1.32
C VAL A 54 0.37 -2.69 -0.58
N TYR A 55 -0.57 -1.85 -0.18
CA TYR A 55 -0.29 -0.73 0.71
C TYR A 55 -1.06 -0.82 2.02
N VAL A 56 -0.51 -0.24 3.07
CA VAL A 56 -1.12 -0.13 4.40
C VAL A 56 -1.27 1.34 4.72
N LEU A 57 -2.47 1.76 5.16
CA LEU A 57 -2.73 3.08 5.70
C LEU A 57 -2.90 2.99 7.21
N HIS A 58 -2.07 3.72 7.94
CA HIS A 58 -2.21 3.87 9.39
C HIS A 58 -2.63 5.31 9.74
N ASP A 59 -3.56 5.48 10.68
CA ASP A 59 -4.13 6.80 11.00
C ASP A 59 -3.17 7.75 11.74
N SER A 60 -2.35 7.25 12.66
CA SER A 60 -1.65 8.12 13.62
C SER A 60 -0.16 7.87 13.84
N VAL A 61 0.44 6.84 13.25
CA VAL A 61 1.84 6.48 13.51
C VAL A 61 2.76 7.23 12.55
N GLY A 62 3.50 8.23 13.04
CA GLY A 62 4.50 8.93 12.22
C GLY A 62 5.63 8.02 11.72
N HIS A 63 6.39 8.46 10.69
CA HIS A 63 7.44 7.64 10.04
C HIS A 63 8.37 6.91 11.01
N LEU A 64 8.80 7.57 12.10
CA LEU A 64 9.68 6.97 13.12
C LEU A 64 8.99 5.91 13.98
N GLY A 65 7.68 6.00 14.19
CA GLY A 65 6.92 4.99 14.95
C GLY A 65 6.85 3.65 14.22
N ILE A 66 6.83 3.68 12.88
CA ILE A 66 6.82 2.49 12.02
C ILE A 66 8.18 1.75 12.08
N PHE A 67 9.30 2.48 12.10
CA PHE A 67 10.64 1.87 11.99
C PHE A 67 11.45 1.83 13.30
N VAL A 68 11.13 2.66 14.29
CA VAL A 68 11.99 2.90 15.49
C VAL A 68 11.22 2.75 16.80
N GLY A 69 9.90 2.84 16.79
CA GLY A 69 9.08 2.67 18.00
C GLY A 69 9.03 1.21 18.43
N ALA A 70 9.81 0.79 19.43
CA ALA A 70 9.94 -0.63 19.79
C ALA A 70 8.61 -1.35 20.08
N GLU A 71 7.59 -0.67 20.58
CA GLU A 71 6.27 -1.26 20.90
C GLU A 71 5.32 -1.30 19.69
N VAL A 72 5.26 -0.22 18.91
CA VAL A 72 4.48 -0.15 17.66
C VAL A 72 5.11 -1.04 16.58
N ALA A 73 6.43 -0.98 16.44
CA ALA A 73 7.20 -1.79 15.50
C ALA A 73 7.07 -3.28 15.79
N ARG A 74 7.08 -3.75 17.05
CA ARG A 74 6.89 -5.19 17.34
C ARG A 74 5.53 -5.69 16.88
N LYS A 75 4.48 -4.94 17.19
CA LYS A 75 3.10 -5.29 16.86
C LYS A 75 2.86 -5.33 15.35
N GLU A 76 3.26 -4.29 14.63
CA GLU A 76 3.10 -4.22 13.17
C GLU A 76 4.03 -5.20 12.46
N HIS A 77 5.26 -5.40 12.94
CA HIS A 77 6.22 -6.34 12.36
C HIS A 77 5.74 -7.79 12.45
N ASP A 78 5.22 -8.21 13.61
CA ASP A 78 4.71 -9.58 13.78
C ASP A 78 3.57 -9.86 12.78
N GLN A 79 2.63 -8.93 12.62
CA GLN A 79 1.49 -9.07 11.69
C GLN A 79 1.90 -9.06 10.22
N LEU A 80 2.94 -8.30 9.88
CA LEU A 80 3.49 -8.28 8.52
C LEU A 80 4.20 -9.57 8.19
N VAL A 81 5.05 -10.07 9.09
CA VAL A 81 5.77 -11.32 8.90
C VAL A 81 4.79 -12.49 8.77
N THR A 82 3.71 -12.52 9.56
CA THR A 82 2.65 -13.52 9.37
C THR A 82 1.83 -13.30 8.11
N SER A 83 1.81 -12.13 7.50
CA SER A 83 1.03 -11.85 6.28
C SER A 83 1.79 -12.07 4.98
N LEU A 84 3.12 -12.26 5.03
CA LEU A 84 3.95 -12.47 3.83
C LEU A 84 3.51 -13.69 3.01
N ASP A 85 3.12 -14.79 3.67
CA ASP A 85 2.66 -16.03 3.03
C ASP A 85 1.37 -15.84 2.22
N ILE A 86 0.54 -14.88 2.62
CA ILE A 86 -0.69 -14.51 1.92
C ILE A 86 -0.38 -13.56 0.77
N ILE A 87 0.46 -12.55 1.01
CA ILE A 87 0.87 -11.56 0.00
C ILE A 87 1.48 -12.26 -1.22
N GLU A 88 2.28 -13.31 -1.02
CA GLU A 88 2.83 -14.12 -2.10
C GLU A 88 1.77 -14.89 -2.91
N SER A 89 0.63 -15.21 -2.32
CA SER A 89 -0.46 -15.93 -2.98
C SER A 89 -1.55 -15.05 -3.57
N LEU A 90 -1.49 -13.73 -3.33
CA LEU A 90 -2.41 -12.79 -3.96
C LEU A 90 -2.29 -12.87 -5.49
N PRO A 91 -3.41 -12.76 -6.22
CA PRO A 91 -3.33 -12.49 -7.63
C PRO A 91 -2.60 -11.16 -7.89
N PRO A 92 -2.01 -10.99 -9.08
CA PRO A 92 -1.54 -9.70 -9.56
C PRO A 92 -2.63 -8.63 -9.48
N GLY A 93 -2.29 -7.46 -8.97
CA GLY A 93 -3.23 -6.37 -8.73
C GLY A 93 -2.71 -5.37 -7.70
N LEU A 94 -3.55 -4.39 -7.41
CA LEU A 94 -3.34 -3.37 -6.40
C LEU A 94 -4.29 -3.61 -5.22
N TYR A 95 -3.73 -3.64 -4.01
CA TYR A 95 -4.47 -3.96 -2.80
C TYR A 95 -4.17 -3.01 -1.65
N GLU A 96 -5.18 -2.73 -0.84
CA GLU A 96 -5.01 -2.15 0.49
C GLU A 96 -5.12 -3.24 1.55
N MET A 97 -4.14 -3.33 2.44
CA MET A 97 -4.22 -4.22 3.58
C MET A 97 -4.78 -3.46 4.79
N LYS A 98 -5.98 -3.85 5.23
CA LYS A 98 -6.66 -3.33 6.42
C LYS A 98 -6.41 -4.27 7.60
N LEU A 99 -5.84 -3.73 8.67
CA LEU A 99 -5.69 -4.44 9.94
C LEU A 99 -6.84 -4.09 10.88
N LYS A 100 -7.52 -5.10 11.42
CA LYS A 100 -8.58 -4.91 12.42
C LYS A 100 -8.26 -5.73 13.67
N ALA A 101 -8.32 -5.09 14.85
CA ALA A 101 -8.14 -5.79 16.12
C ALA A 101 -9.30 -6.78 16.34
N LYS A 102 -8.99 -8.00 16.78
CA LYS A 102 -9.98 -9.01 17.16
C LYS A 102 -10.58 -8.79 18.54
N ALA A 103 -9.94 -7.97 19.36
CA ALA A 103 -10.44 -7.62 20.68
C ALA A 103 -11.86 -7.04 20.58
N GLY A 104 -12.85 -7.77 21.12
CA GLY A 104 -14.27 -7.39 21.09
C GLY A 104 -15.07 -7.89 19.89
N LEU A 105 -14.50 -8.73 19.01
CA LEU A 105 -15.26 -9.49 18.02
C LEU A 105 -15.73 -10.83 18.63
N ASP A 106 -16.94 -11.27 18.27
CA ASP A 106 -17.41 -12.62 18.56
C ASP A 106 -16.49 -13.66 17.89
N HIS A 107 -16.49 -14.90 18.38
CA HIS A 107 -15.67 -15.98 17.82
C HIS A 107 -15.89 -16.09 16.30
N LEU A 108 -14.85 -15.78 15.54
CA LEU A 108 -14.90 -15.80 14.09
C LEU A 108 -14.70 -17.25 13.59
N ARG A 109 -15.48 -17.70 12.60
CA ARG A 109 -15.39 -19.07 12.03
C ARG A 109 -13.98 -19.33 11.45
N TRP A 110 -13.34 -20.46 11.75
CA TRP A 110 -11.95 -20.74 11.33
C TRP A 110 -10.88 -19.79 11.87
N GLU A 111 -11.03 -19.28 13.09
CA GLU A 111 -9.99 -18.46 13.75
C GLU A 111 -8.60 -19.14 13.79
N GLU A 112 -8.57 -20.47 13.84
CA GLU A 112 -7.32 -21.27 13.76
C GLU A 112 -6.52 -20.99 12.48
N LEU A 113 -7.18 -20.59 11.38
CA LEU A 113 -6.54 -20.23 10.12
C LEU A 113 -5.93 -18.82 10.15
N GLU A 114 -6.15 -18.04 11.20
CA GLU A 114 -5.58 -16.70 11.38
C GLU A 114 -5.14 -16.51 12.84
N PRO A 115 -4.01 -17.10 13.27
CA PRO A 115 -3.52 -16.94 14.63
C PRO A 115 -3.06 -15.49 14.88
N GLY A 116 -3.35 -14.96 16.08
CA GLY A 116 -2.95 -13.63 16.53
C GLY A 116 -4.14 -12.72 16.87
N ASP A 117 -3.83 -11.54 17.42
CA ASP A 117 -4.82 -10.58 17.96
C ASP A 117 -5.49 -9.69 16.89
N TYR A 118 -5.12 -9.86 15.62
CA TYR A 118 -5.58 -9.06 14.49
C TYR A 118 -6.12 -9.95 13.38
N THR A 119 -7.14 -9.45 12.68
CA THR A 119 -7.59 -9.98 11.41
C THR A 119 -7.18 -9.05 10.28
N VAL A 120 -6.75 -9.63 9.17
CA VAL A 120 -6.23 -8.92 8.00
C VAL A 120 -7.19 -9.13 6.83
N HIS A 121 -7.66 -8.00 6.30
CA HIS A 121 -8.43 -7.95 5.08
C HIS A 121 -7.60 -7.28 4.00
N TYR A 122 -7.64 -7.82 2.80
CA TYR A 122 -7.06 -7.21 1.63
C TYR A 122 -8.19 -6.70 0.76
N GLU A 123 -8.12 -5.42 0.42
CA GLU A 123 -9.12 -4.77 -0.39
C GLU A 123 -8.56 -4.52 -1.78
N HIS A 124 -9.27 -4.93 -2.83
CA HIS A 124 -8.87 -4.59 -4.19
C HIS A 124 -9.06 -3.10 -4.44
N ARG A 125 -8.05 -2.45 -5.01
CA ARG A 125 -8.01 -0.99 -5.20
C ARG A 125 -7.66 -0.64 -6.63
N THR A 126 -8.13 0.51 -7.06
CA THR A 126 -7.87 1.12 -8.36
C THR A 126 -6.90 2.30 -8.20
N LEU A 127 -6.34 2.80 -9.31
CA LEU A 127 -5.56 4.03 -9.22
C LEU A 127 -6.42 5.25 -8.83
N ALA A 128 -7.74 5.20 -9.08
CA ALA A 128 -8.66 6.23 -8.61
C ALA A 128 -8.76 6.27 -7.09
N ASP A 129 -8.68 5.11 -6.40
CA ASP A 129 -8.63 5.06 -4.94
C ASP A 129 -7.38 5.75 -4.39
N ILE A 130 -6.21 5.55 -5.03
CA ILE A 130 -4.97 6.24 -4.65
C ILE A 130 -5.12 7.74 -4.91
N ALA A 131 -5.65 8.13 -6.07
CA ALA A 131 -5.87 9.54 -6.40
C ALA A 131 -6.83 10.23 -5.40
N ALA A 132 -7.82 9.50 -4.89
CA ALA A 132 -8.75 10.01 -3.88
C ALA A 132 -8.09 10.32 -2.53
N LEU A 133 -6.92 9.73 -2.23
CA LEU A 133 -6.12 10.10 -1.05
C LEU A 133 -5.51 11.51 -1.18
N ASN A 134 -5.51 12.10 -2.38
CA ASN A 134 -5.02 13.44 -2.65
C ASN A 134 -6.10 14.33 -3.30
N PRO A 135 -7.12 14.76 -2.53
CA PRO A 135 -8.25 15.54 -3.07
C PRO A 135 -7.85 16.92 -3.61
N GLU A 136 -6.71 17.46 -3.18
CA GLU A 136 -6.15 18.72 -3.67
C GLU A 136 -5.56 18.60 -5.08
N GLY A 137 -5.39 17.36 -5.58
CA GLY A 137 -4.87 17.09 -6.90
C GLY A 137 -3.34 17.17 -6.99
N ARG A 138 -2.83 17.19 -8.21
CA ARG A 138 -1.40 17.04 -8.52
C ARG A 138 -0.86 18.18 -9.38
N GLU A 139 -1.57 19.32 -9.43
CA GLU A 139 -1.21 20.46 -10.29
C GLU A 139 0.18 21.05 -9.96
N GLU A 140 0.62 20.91 -8.72
CA GLU A 140 1.90 21.40 -8.22
C GLU A 140 3.10 20.69 -8.87
N GLU A 141 2.90 19.51 -9.45
CA GLU A 141 3.95 18.74 -10.12
C GLU A 141 4.49 19.45 -11.36
N ALA A 142 3.66 20.21 -12.07
CA ALA A 142 4.12 21.04 -13.17
C ALA A 142 5.11 22.12 -12.68
N MET A 143 4.81 22.72 -11.54
CA MET A 143 5.72 23.68 -10.91
C MET A 143 7.01 22.98 -10.44
N PHE A 144 6.92 21.78 -9.86
CA PHE A 144 8.10 21.01 -9.45
C PHE A 144 8.95 20.54 -10.63
N SER A 145 8.35 20.18 -11.77
CA SER A 145 9.07 19.88 -13.01
C SER A 145 9.87 21.09 -13.48
N THR A 146 9.26 22.27 -13.49
CA THR A 146 9.94 23.54 -13.80
C THR A 146 11.10 23.79 -12.83
N LEU A 147 10.86 23.66 -11.53
CA LEU A 147 11.85 23.83 -10.47
C LEU A 147 13.02 22.85 -10.65
N SER A 148 12.73 21.59 -10.99
CA SER A 148 13.74 20.56 -11.23
C SER A 148 14.67 20.97 -12.37
N LYS A 149 14.13 21.42 -13.50
CA LYS A 149 14.92 21.90 -14.65
C LYS A 149 15.81 23.09 -14.28
N VAL A 150 15.28 24.05 -13.51
CA VAL A 150 16.08 25.19 -13.02
C VAL A 150 17.19 24.70 -12.08
N SER A 151 16.89 23.76 -11.19
CA SER A 151 17.85 23.16 -10.26
C SER A 151 18.96 22.42 -10.99
N GLU A 152 18.62 21.62 -12.00
CA GLU A 152 19.58 20.90 -12.85
C GLU A 152 20.47 21.85 -13.64
N PHE A 153 19.89 22.92 -14.21
CA PHE A 153 20.64 23.97 -14.88
C PHE A 153 21.63 24.64 -13.92
N ASN A 154 21.17 25.03 -12.73
CA ASN A 154 22.01 25.64 -11.70
C ASN A 154 23.12 24.69 -11.23
N ALA A 155 22.80 23.41 -11.05
CA ALA A 155 23.75 22.39 -10.67
C ALA A 155 24.80 22.17 -11.76
N HIS A 156 24.39 22.15 -13.04
CA HIS A 156 25.30 22.07 -14.17
C HIS A 156 26.21 23.29 -14.23
N PHE A 157 25.66 24.50 -14.12
CA PHE A 157 26.41 25.74 -14.07
C PHE A 157 27.46 25.73 -12.94
N TYR A 158 27.03 25.37 -11.72
CA TYR A 158 27.94 25.25 -10.58
C TYR A 158 29.04 24.22 -10.85
N LYS A 159 28.69 23.01 -11.31
CA LYS A 159 29.66 21.92 -11.56
C LYS A 159 30.70 22.30 -12.62
N THR A 160 30.29 22.99 -13.67
CA THR A 160 31.14 23.37 -14.79
C THR A 160 32.03 24.57 -14.44
N TRP A 161 31.45 25.62 -13.87
CA TRP A 161 32.13 26.92 -13.77
C TRP A 161 32.63 27.26 -12.37
N ILE A 162 31.93 26.84 -11.30
CA ILE A 162 32.24 27.27 -9.92
C ILE A 162 33.03 26.18 -9.18
N ARG A 163 32.65 24.91 -9.34
CA ARG A 163 33.23 23.76 -8.63
C ARG A 163 34.75 23.68 -8.73
N PRO A 164 35.42 23.96 -9.87
CA PRO A 164 36.88 23.94 -9.93
C PRO A 164 37.52 24.90 -8.93
N TRP A 165 37.01 26.13 -8.82
CA TRP A 165 37.52 27.14 -7.89
C TRP A 165 37.26 26.77 -6.44
N VAL A 166 36.07 26.26 -6.14
CA VAL A 166 35.74 25.78 -4.79
C VAL A 166 36.65 24.63 -4.39
N ARG A 167 36.95 23.70 -5.30
CA ARG A 167 37.87 22.57 -5.04
C ARG A 167 39.29 23.02 -4.70
N LEU A 168 39.76 24.14 -5.26
CA LEU A 168 41.09 24.67 -4.95
C LEU A 168 41.20 25.15 -3.50
N THR A 169 40.12 25.66 -2.91
CA THR A 169 40.11 26.20 -1.54
C THR A 169 39.53 25.23 -0.50
N ALA A 170 38.76 24.23 -0.93
CA ALA A 170 38.15 23.21 -0.08
C ALA A 170 39.16 22.14 0.41
N THR A 171 40.10 22.56 1.26
CA THR A 171 41.04 21.65 1.93
C THR A 171 40.37 20.86 3.06
N ARG A 172 40.94 19.71 3.42
CA ARG A 172 40.44 18.89 4.55
C ARG A 172 40.47 19.68 5.86
N GLN A 173 41.51 20.46 6.11
CA GLN A 173 41.60 21.27 7.33
C GLN A 173 40.48 22.32 7.41
N ALA A 174 40.19 22.99 6.29
CA ALA A 174 39.07 23.94 6.22
C ALA A 174 37.73 23.23 6.45
N GLY A 175 37.53 22.06 5.85
CA GLY A 175 36.34 21.23 6.06
C GLY A 175 36.15 20.79 7.51
N ASP A 176 37.22 20.34 8.17
CA ASP A 176 37.20 19.95 9.58
C ASP A 176 36.90 21.14 10.50
N ALA A 177 37.49 22.31 10.21
CA ALA A 177 37.22 23.55 10.95
C ALA A 177 35.76 24.00 10.78
N MET A 178 35.24 24.06 9.55
CA MET A 178 33.84 24.35 9.27
C MET A 178 32.89 23.34 9.93
N GLY A 179 33.26 22.07 9.92
CA GLY A 179 32.51 21.00 10.57
C GLY A 179 32.42 21.18 12.08
N LYS A 180 33.46 21.71 12.73
CA LYS A 180 33.45 22.04 14.17
C LYS A 180 32.66 23.32 14.47
N LEU A 181 32.72 24.29 13.56
CA LEU A 181 32.02 25.57 13.68
C LEU A 181 30.54 25.51 13.24
N ASN A 182 30.07 24.37 12.71
CA ASN A 182 28.68 24.19 12.36
C ASN A 182 27.79 24.44 13.58
N THR A 183 26.82 25.34 13.45
CA THR A 183 25.99 25.84 14.56
C THR A 183 25.32 24.73 15.35
N LEU A 184 24.80 23.69 14.70
CA LEU A 184 24.12 22.58 15.38
C LEU A 184 25.09 21.71 16.18
N ARG A 185 26.32 21.51 15.67
CA ARG A 185 27.37 20.79 16.38
C ARG A 185 27.91 21.62 17.54
N LEU A 186 28.11 22.91 17.31
CA LEU A 186 28.55 23.84 18.34
C LEU A 186 27.52 23.90 19.48
N GLN A 187 26.22 24.00 19.18
CA GLN A 187 25.16 23.97 20.18
C GLN A 187 25.22 22.69 21.04
N ARG A 188 25.41 21.52 20.41
CA ARG A 188 25.54 20.25 21.14
C ARG A 188 26.83 20.16 21.96
N GLN A 189 27.94 20.71 21.45
CA GLN A 189 29.22 20.73 22.17
C GLN A 189 29.21 21.70 23.34
N LEU A 190 28.65 22.89 23.17
CA LEU A 190 28.54 23.92 24.21
C LEU A 190 27.72 23.46 25.41
N PHE A 191 26.74 22.59 25.19
CA PHE A 191 25.92 21.98 26.25
C PHE A 191 26.18 20.48 26.40
N SER A 192 27.46 20.09 26.38
CA SER A 192 27.90 18.72 26.63
C SER A 192 28.59 18.58 27.98
N ASP A 193 28.93 17.34 28.37
CA ASP A 193 29.75 17.06 29.55
C ASP A 193 31.16 17.69 29.50
N ASN A 194 31.60 18.11 28.30
CA ASN A 194 32.86 18.82 28.11
C ASN A 194 32.75 20.32 28.45
N PHE A 195 31.55 20.85 28.69
CA PHE A 195 31.38 22.23 29.10
C PHE A 195 31.99 22.43 30.50
N PRO A 196 32.85 23.45 30.74
CA PRO A 196 33.55 23.60 32.01
C PRO A 196 32.65 23.65 33.26
N LEU A 197 31.41 24.13 33.14
CA LEU A 197 30.46 24.19 34.24
C LEU A 197 29.49 23.00 34.27
N ALA A 198 29.65 21.98 33.42
CA ALA A 198 28.74 20.83 33.34
C ALA A 198 28.60 20.11 34.69
N GLY A 199 29.72 19.92 35.42
CA GLY A 199 29.70 19.33 36.76
C GLY A 199 28.89 20.14 37.77
N LEU A 200 29.04 21.47 37.75
CA LEU A 200 28.26 22.38 38.61
C LEU A 200 26.77 22.35 38.24
N ILE A 201 26.44 22.40 36.94
CA ILE A 201 25.05 22.29 36.47
C ILE A 201 24.44 20.96 36.90
N ARG A 202 25.19 19.85 36.81
CA ARG A 202 24.74 18.52 37.21
C ARG A 202 24.42 18.45 38.71
N GLU A 203 25.30 18.97 39.56
CA GLU A 203 25.05 19.02 41.00
C GLU A 203 23.88 19.93 41.35
N GLN A 204 23.78 21.12 40.74
CA GLN A 204 22.65 22.02 40.98
C GLN A 204 21.33 21.42 40.50
N ALA A 205 21.32 20.72 39.36
CA ALA A 205 20.14 20.00 38.88
C ALA A 205 19.74 18.86 39.84
N ARG A 206 20.72 18.15 40.43
CA ARG A 206 20.46 17.12 41.46
C ARG A 206 19.82 17.74 42.70
N LEU A 207 20.37 18.84 43.21
CA LEU A 207 19.84 19.58 44.36
C LEU A 207 18.43 20.14 44.08
N ALA A 208 18.20 20.68 42.89
CA ALA A 208 16.89 21.18 42.48
C ALA A 208 15.85 20.05 42.41
N ARG A 209 16.21 18.85 41.93
CA ARG A 209 15.33 17.67 41.92
C ARG A 209 15.02 17.19 43.33
N SER A 210 16.01 17.11 44.23
CA SER A 210 15.79 16.63 45.61
C SER A 210 14.97 17.60 46.46
N LYS A 211 15.00 18.91 46.13
CA LYS A 211 14.26 19.96 46.82
C LYS A 211 13.01 20.42 46.06
N ARG A 212 12.59 19.69 45.02
CA ARG A 212 11.45 20.08 44.18
C ARG A 212 10.15 19.93 44.95
N VAL A 213 9.47 21.06 45.17
CA VAL A 213 8.11 21.06 45.71
C VAL A 213 7.13 21.19 44.55
N HIS A 214 6.17 20.27 44.47
CA HIS A 214 5.10 20.35 43.48
C HIS A 214 4.01 21.26 44.03
N VAL A 215 3.61 22.23 43.21
CA VAL A 215 2.48 23.10 43.49
C VAL A 215 1.25 22.52 42.79
N ALA A 216 0.08 22.60 43.42
CA ALA A 216 -1.16 22.11 42.84
C ALA A 216 -1.48 22.82 41.50
N ASP A 217 -2.16 22.10 40.60
CA ASP A 217 -2.41 22.57 39.24
C ASP A 217 -3.34 23.79 39.16
N ASP A 218 -4.15 23.99 40.19
CA ASP A 218 -5.06 25.12 40.37
C ASP A 218 -4.34 26.38 40.90
N HIS A 219 -3.09 26.28 41.33
CA HIS A 219 -2.35 27.42 41.88
C HIS A 219 -2.12 28.52 40.83
N PRO A 220 -2.31 29.82 41.16
CA PRO A 220 -2.24 30.92 40.20
C PRO A 220 -0.94 30.97 39.37
N LEU A 221 0.21 30.72 40.00
CA LEU A 221 1.51 30.68 39.29
C LEU A 221 1.61 29.53 38.28
N ARG A 222 0.98 28.39 38.57
CA ARG A 222 0.97 27.22 37.67
C ARG A 222 0.06 27.45 36.47
N GLN A 223 -1.07 28.12 36.69
CA GLN A 223 -1.94 28.58 35.61
C GLN A 223 -1.25 29.62 34.72
N LEU A 224 -0.53 30.58 35.32
CA LEU A 224 0.26 31.58 34.59
C LEU A 224 1.35 30.92 33.74
N GLU A 225 2.11 29.98 34.31
CA GLU A 225 3.12 29.20 33.58
C GLU A 225 2.53 28.48 32.37
N LYS A 226 1.42 27.74 32.56
CA LYS A 226 0.72 27.04 31.48
C LYS A 226 0.29 28.02 30.39
N LYS A 227 -0.32 29.15 30.79
CA LYS A 227 -0.77 30.19 29.86
C LYS A 227 0.40 30.79 29.06
N THR A 228 1.51 31.13 29.71
CA THR A 228 2.69 31.66 29.03
C THR A 228 3.32 30.63 28.11
N ALA A 229 3.40 29.36 28.52
CA ALA A 229 3.92 28.28 27.68
C ALA A 229 3.05 28.06 26.43
N THR A 230 1.72 28.07 26.58
CA THR A 230 0.77 28.01 25.46
C THR A 230 0.95 29.20 24.54
N GLN A 231 1.01 30.43 25.08
CA GLN A 231 1.23 31.63 24.27
C GLN A 231 2.53 31.57 23.46
N ILE A 232 3.65 31.19 24.08
CA ILE A 232 4.92 31.05 23.36
C ILE A 232 4.81 30.00 22.25
N SER A 233 4.20 28.86 22.54
CA SER A 233 3.99 27.79 21.56
C SER A 233 3.13 28.28 20.39
N ASP A 234 2.04 28.99 20.67
CA ASP A 234 1.14 29.54 19.65
C ASP A 234 1.85 30.58 18.77
N TYR A 235 2.68 31.45 19.37
CA TYR A 235 3.49 32.42 18.60
C TYR A 235 4.51 31.73 17.68
N LEU A 236 5.19 30.70 18.17
CA LEU A 236 6.15 29.93 17.37
C LEU A 236 5.46 29.17 16.24
N ASN A 237 4.30 28.55 16.52
CA ASN A 237 3.49 27.88 15.52
C ASN A 237 3.02 28.87 14.45
N LYS A 238 2.48 30.02 14.86
CA LYS A 238 2.05 31.06 13.92
C LYS A 238 3.20 31.57 13.04
N TYR A 239 4.38 31.78 13.62
CA TYR A 239 5.56 32.18 12.85
C TYR A 239 5.96 31.11 11.83
N ARG A 240 6.00 29.84 12.24
CA ARG A 240 6.27 28.70 11.35
C ARG A 240 5.26 28.67 10.20
N ASP A 241 3.98 28.71 10.51
CA ASP A 241 2.91 28.55 9.53
C ASP A 241 2.90 29.73 8.53
N GLN A 242 3.18 30.96 8.99
CA GLN A 242 3.33 32.12 8.11
C GLN A 242 4.55 31.98 7.20
N ARG A 243 5.71 31.62 7.75
CA ARG A 243 6.94 31.42 6.97
C ARG A 243 6.74 30.36 5.89
N ASP A 244 6.07 29.26 6.23
CA ASP A 244 5.84 28.16 5.30
C ASP A 244 4.85 28.58 4.20
N ALA A 245 3.79 29.31 4.55
CA ALA A 245 2.87 29.89 3.58
C ALA A 245 3.58 30.89 2.63
N ASP A 246 4.44 31.76 3.15
CA ASP A 246 5.22 32.71 2.35
C ASP A 246 6.16 31.98 1.38
N MET A 247 6.79 30.89 1.81
CA MET A 247 7.62 30.05 0.94
C MET A 247 6.81 29.38 -0.17
N VAL A 248 5.63 28.85 0.14
CA VAL A 248 4.74 28.25 -0.87
C VAL A 248 4.30 29.31 -1.90
N GLN A 249 3.89 30.49 -1.44
CA GLN A 249 3.50 31.60 -2.33
C GLN A 249 4.65 32.07 -3.21
N TRP A 250 5.84 32.25 -2.63
CA TRP A 250 7.03 32.63 -3.38
C TRP A 250 7.37 31.58 -4.44
N THR A 251 7.31 30.29 -4.09
CA THR A 251 7.58 29.18 -5.02
C THR A 251 6.58 29.19 -6.17
N ARG A 252 5.29 29.35 -5.88
CA ARG A 252 4.23 29.46 -6.90
C ARG A 252 4.43 30.67 -7.81
N LEU A 253 4.85 31.81 -7.25
CA LEU A 253 5.12 33.02 -8.03
C LEU A 253 6.33 32.85 -8.97
N VAL A 254 7.41 32.27 -8.46
CA VAL A 254 8.68 32.18 -9.20
C VAL A 254 8.68 31.02 -10.19
N PHE A 255 8.17 29.85 -9.83
CA PHE A 255 8.25 28.63 -10.65
C PHE A 255 6.93 28.23 -11.31
N GLY A 256 5.82 28.86 -10.92
CA GLY A 256 4.51 28.59 -11.52
C GLY A 256 4.37 29.10 -12.95
N PRO A 257 3.19 28.92 -13.56
CA PRO A 257 2.93 29.21 -14.97
C PRO A 257 3.05 30.70 -15.34
N LYS A 258 3.01 31.61 -14.36
CA LYS A 258 3.21 33.05 -14.56
C LYS A 258 4.65 33.52 -14.30
N GLY A 259 5.53 32.64 -13.79
CA GLY A 259 6.93 32.90 -13.52
C GLY A 259 7.84 32.21 -14.53
N LEU A 260 8.87 31.52 -14.04
CA LEU A 260 9.79 30.74 -14.85
C LEU A 260 9.11 29.61 -15.63
N GLY A 261 7.98 29.06 -15.13
CA GLY A 261 7.22 28.02 -15.83
C GLY A 261 6.65 28.45 -17.19
N ALA A 262 6.54 29.77 -17.44
CA ALA A 262 6.16 30.30 -18.74
C ALA A 262 7.26 30.11 -19.80
N PHE A 263 8.53 30.18 -19.39
CA PHE A 263 9.69 30.11 -20.27
C PHE A 263 10.31 28.70 -20.29
N ILE A 264 10.37 28.07 -19.12
CA ILE A 264 10.84 26.71 -18.90
C ILE A 264 9.60 25.86 -18.70
N LYS A 265 9.04 25.37 -19.81
CA LYS A 265 7.81 24.60 -19.75
C LYS A 265 8.01 23.31 -18.95
N PRO A 266 7.05 22.93 -18.10
CA PRO A 266 7.08 21.64 -17.43
C PRO A 266 7.03 20.49 -18.45
N ASP A 267 7.57 19.34 -18.05
CA ASP A 267 7.36 18.11 -18.79
C ASP A 267 5.91 17.63 -18.67
N THR A 268 5.51 16.74 -19.56
CA THR A 268 4.24 16.02 -19.45
C THR A 268 4.22 15.26 -18.11
N PRO A 269 3.13 15.32 -17.32
CA PRO A 269 3.03 14.59 -16.06
C PRO A 269 3.34 13.10 -16.23
N ASP A 270 4.11 12.53 -15.31
CA ASP A 270 4.52 11.12 -15.38
C ASP A 270 3.30 10.17 -15.42
N ALA A 271 2.22 10.53 -14.70
CA ALA A 271 0.95 9.82 -14.74
C ALA A 271 0.34 9.71 -16.16
N GLU A 272 0.40 10.78 -16.96
CA GLU A 272 -0.12 10.77 -18.33
C GLU A 272 0.74 9.89 -19.24
N VAL A 273 2.07 9.97 -19.10
CA VAL A 273 3.02 9.13 -19.82
C VAL A 273 2.82 7.65 -19.46
N ALA A 274 2.61 7.36 -18.18
CA ALA A 274 2.35 6.02 -17.68
C ALA A 274 1.03 5.46 -18.21
N LEU A 275 -0.04 6.26 -18.23
CA LEU A 275 -1.35 5.86 -18.75
C LEU A 275 -1.27 5.54 -20.25
N ALA A 276 -0.65 6.41 -21.05
CA ALA A 276 -0.49 6.17 -22.48
C ALA A 276 0.32 4.88 -22.76
N ARG A 277 1.38 4.65 -22.00
CA ARG A 277 2.18 3.40 -22.07
C ARG A 277 1.34 2.19 -21.70
N ALA A 278 0.59 2.26 -20.59
CA ALA A 278 -0.26 1.18 -20.11
C ALA A 278 -1.32 0.78 -21.14
N GLN A 279 -2.01 1.75 -21.73
CA GLN A 279 -3.01 1.52 -22.76
C GLN A 279 -2.40 0.85 -24.01
N ALA A 280 -1.24 1.30 -24.46
CA ALA A 280 -0.54 0.70 -25.59
C ALA A 280 -0.10 -0.75 -25.30
N GLU A 281 0.47 -1.01 -24.12
CA GLU A 281 0.88 -2.35 -23.70
C GLU A 281 -0.32 -3.30 -23.58
N LEU A 282 -1.39 -2.88 -22.89
CA LEU A 282 -2.61 -3.67 -22.75
C LEU A 282 -3.24 -3.98 -24.12
N ALA A 283 -3.31 -3.00 -25.02
CA ALA A 283 -3.83 -3.20 -26.37
C ALA A 283 -2.98 -4.19 -27.18
N SER A 284 -1.65 -4.09 -27.09
CA SER A 284 -0.72 -4.97 -27.82
C SER A 284 -0.79 -6.42 -27.37
N GLN A 285 -1.04 -6.67 -26.08
CA GLN A 285 -1.09 -8.01 -25.50
C GLN A 285 -2.49 -8.64 -25.53
N ARG A 286 -3.53 -7.82 -25.77
CA ARG A 286 -4.93 -8.26 -25.76
C ARG A 286 -5.20 -9.35 -26.79
N SER A 287 -4.68 -9.25 -28.01
CA SER A 287 -4.93 -10.23 -29.07
C SER A 287 -4.48 -11.63 -28.68
N SER A 288 -3.25 -11.75 -28.16
CA SER A 288 -2.72 -13.02 -27.66
C SER A 288 -3.53 -13.56 -26.49
N ALA A 289 -3.98 -12.69 -25.56
CA ALA A 289 -4.82 -13.14 -24.46
C ALA A 289 -6.17 -13.69 -24.94
N LEU A 290 -6.78 -13.08 -25.96
CA LEU A 290 -8.07 -13.50 -26.53
C LEU A 290 -8.01 -14.93 -27.08
N GLU A 291 -6.92 -15.32 -27.73
CA GLU A 291 -6.72 -16.68 -28.27
C GLU A 291 -6.81 -17.76 -27.19
N HIS A 292 -6.39 -17.44 -25.96
CA HIS A 292 -6.35 -18.37 -24.84
C HIS A 292 -7.57 -18.23 -23.88
N THR A 293 -8.52 -17.34 -24.17
CA THR A 293 -9.68 -17.13 -23.28
C THR A 293 -10.58 -18.35 -23.17
N THR A 294 -10.68 -19.19 -24.21
CA THR A 294 -11.54 -20.38 -24.24
C THR A 294 -10.80 -21.65 -23.84
N GLU A 295 -9.49 -21.57 -23.58
CA GLU A 295 -8.68 -22.69 -23.13
C GLU A 295 -8.84 -22.93 -21.62
N GLY A 296 -8.78 -24.21 -21.23
CA GLY A 296 -8.94 -24.66 -19.85
C GLY A 296 -10.27 -25.38 -19.62
N GLY A 297 -10.73 -25.38 -18.37
CA GLY A 297 -12.01 -25.94 -17.99
C GLY A 297 -12.42 -25.45 -16.60
N PHE A 298 -12.79 -26.40 -15.73
CA PHE A 298 -13.35 -26.11 -14.42
C PHE A 298 -12.47 -25.21 -13.54
N ALA A 299 -11.16 -25.48 -13.47
CA ALA A 299 -10.25 -24.77 -12.57
C ALA A 299 -10.05 -23.30 -13.00
N GLU A 300 -9.86 -23.07 -14.29
CA GLU A 300 -9.76 -21.74 -14.89
C GLU A 300 -11.05 -20.94 -14.68
N ALA A 301 -12.21 -21.58 -14.86
CA ALA A 301 -13.50 -20.95 -14.64
C ALA A 301 -13.69 -20.54 -13.18
N VAL A 302 -13.35 -21.40 -12.22
CA VAL A 302 -13.37 -21.05 -10.78
C VAL A 302 -12.45 -19.87 -10.48
N CYS A 303 -11.21 -19.88 -10.98
CA CYS A 303 -10.29 -18.75 -10.79
C CYS A 303 -10.88 -17.44 -11.33
N ARG A 304 -11.47 -17.43 -12.52
CA ARG A 304 -12.08 -16.24 -13.12
C ARG A 304 -13.28 -15.72 -12.32
N ILE A 305 -14.14 -16.61 -11.83
CA ILE A 305 -15.29 -16.25 -11.00
C ILE A 305 -14.80 -15.64 -9.67
N VAL A 306 -13.80 -16.25 -9.03
CA VAL A 306 -13.19 -15.72 -7.80
C VAL A 306 -12.57 -14.35 -8.05
N LEU A 307 -11.81 -14.16 -9.13
CA LEU A 307 -11.20 -12.87 -9.49
C LEU A 307 -12.24 -11.79 -9.75
N ALA A 308 -13.31 -12.09 -10.49
CA ALA A 308 -14.42 -11.17 -10.71
C ALA A 308 -15.11 -10.79 -9.39
N GLY A 309 -15.25 -11.77 -8.50
CA GLY A 309 -15.71 -11.56 -7.13
C GLY A 309 -14.82 -10.63 -6.32
N MET A 310 -13.50 -10.83 -6.37
CA MET A 310 -12.52 -9.99 -5.67
C MET A 310 -12.56 -8.54 -6.15
N VAL A 311 -12.70 -8.32 -7.46
CA VAL A 311 -12.80 -6.97 -8.04
C VAL A 311 -14.13 -6.30 -7.67
N SER A 312 -15.24 -7.04 -7.61
CA SER A 312 -16.57 -6.49 -7.33
C SER A 312 -16.85 -6.23 -5.85
N ILE A 313 -16.49 -7.16 -4.97
CA ILE A 313 -16.73 -7.02 -3.52
C ILE A 313 -15.67 -6.14 -2.88
N GLY A 314 -14.46 -6.14 -3.43
CA GLY A 314 -13.40 -5.24 -3.02
C GLY A 314 -12.77 -5.59 -1.68
N ALA A 315 -13.21 -6.62 -0.93
CA ALA A 315 -12.59 -7.07 0.32
C ALA A 315 -12.52 -8.60 0.40
N PHE A 316 -11.37 -9.14 0.78
CA PHE A 316 -11.20 -10.57 1.03
C PHE A 316 -10.28 -10.82 2.21
N GLU A 317 -10.64 -11.84 3.00
CA GLU A 317 -9.92 -12.17 4.22
C GLU A 317 -8.73 -13.09 3.95
N ARG A 318 -7.72 -12.99 4.83
CA ARG A 318 -6.63 -13.97 4.91
C ARG A 318 -7.12 -15.42 4.95
N ARG A 319 -8.24 -15.67 5.65
CA ARG A 319 -8.88 -16.99 5.78
C ARG A 319 -9.44 -17.50 4.44
N SER A 320 -9.96 -16.62 3.59
CA SER A 320 -10.53 -16.98 2.28
C SER A 320 -9.51 -17.62 1.36
N LEU A 321 -8.28 -17.10 1.35
CA LEU A 321 -7.20 -17.65 0.54
C LEU A 321 -6.69 -18.98 1.09
N ARG A 322 -6.67 -19.16 2.41
CA ARG A 322 -6.35 -20.46 3.04
C ARG A 322 -7.43 -21.50 2.77
N LEU A 323 -8.69 -21.09 2.81
CA LEU A 323 -9.82 -21.95 2.46
C LEU A 323 -9.81 -22.35 0.98
N ALA A 324 -9.47 -21.43 0.08
CA ALA A 324 -9.29 -21.73 -1.33
C ALA A 324 -8.24 -22.83 -1.55
N ARG A 325 -7.12 -22.80 -0.80
CA ARG A 325 -6.11 -23.87 -0.82
C ARG A 325 -6.67 -25.20 -0.30
N LEU A 326 -7.49 -25.19 0.75
CA LEU A 326 -8.10 -26.42 1.28
C LEU A 326 -9.17 -27.00 0.35
N LEU A 327 -9.99 -26.15 -0.28
CA LEU A 327 -11.00 -26.54 -1.26
C LEU A 327 -10.36 -27.10 -2.54
N ALA A 328 -9.21 -26.56 -2.93
CA ALA A 328 -8.37 -27.05 -4.01
C ALA A 328 -7.84 -28.48 -3.78
N GLU A 329 -7.66 -28.89 -2.53
CA GLU A 329 -7.20 -30.24 -2.13
C GLU A 329 -8.34 -31.26 -2.01
N LEU A 330 -9.59 -30.83 -1.96
CA LEU A 330 -10.72 -31.75 -1.91
C LEU A 330 -10.81 -32.49 -3.26
N PRO A 331 -11.01 -33.82 -3.25
CA PRO A 331 -11.37 -34.54 -4.46
C PRO A 331 -12.68 -33.92 -4.93
N THR A 332 -12.63 -33.12 -6.00
CA THR A 332 -13.84 -32.66 -6.70
C THR A 332 -14.43 -33.89 -7.36
N GLY A 333 -15.18 -34.65 -6.55
CA GLY A 333 -15.82 -35.88 -6.98
C GLY A 333 -16.59 -35.60 -8.27
N SER A 334 -16.28 -36.38 -9.30
CA SER A 334 -17.00 -36.47 -10.58
C SER A 334 -16.87 -35.35 -11.61
N VAL A 335 -15.97 -34.37 -11.47
CA VAL A 335 -15.69 -33.44 -12.59
C VAL A 335 -14.53 -34.00 -13.45
N LYS A 336 -14.85 -34.52 -14.63
CA LYS A 336 -13.86 -34.96 -15.63
C LYS A 336 -12.96 -33.78 -16.02
N GLY A 337 -11.70 -33.79 -15.61
CA GLY A 337 -10.70 -32.81 -16.07
C GLY A 337 -9.69 -32.34 -15.02
N GLY A 338 -9.89 -32.63 -13.74
CA GLY A 338 -8.92 -32.30 -12.69
C GLY A 338 -7.66 -33.16 -12.77
N SER A 339 -6.54 -32.59 -13.20
CA SER A 339 -5.22 -33.19 -13.00
C SER A 339 -4.95 -33.36 -11.50
N ALA A 340 -4.35 -34.47 -11.09
CA ALA A 340 -4.10 -34.83 -9.69
C ALA A 340 -3.14 -33.89 -8.93
N HIS A 341 -2.69 -32.79 -9.53
CA HIS A 341 -1.88 -31.76 -8.88
C HIS A 341 -2.00 -30.40 -9.59
N THR A 342 -3.16 -29.72 -9.47
CA THR A 342 -3.32 -28.35 -9.96
C THR A 342 -2.62 -27.37 -9.02
N ASP A 343 -1.67 -26.57 -9.53
CA ASP A 343 -1.12 -25.42 -8.79
C ASP A 343 -2.08 -24.24 -8.91
N TRP A 344 -3.02 -24.17 -7.96
CA TRP A 344 -4.05 -23.15 -7.94
C TRP A 344 -3.53 -21.73 -7.75
N ILE A 345 -2.40 -21.54 -7.06
CA ILE A 345 -1.81 -20.20 -6.90
C ILE A 345 -1.28 -19.74 -8.24
N LYS A 346 -0.49 -20.57 -8.91
CA LYS A 346 0.02 -20.26 -10.25
C LYS A 346 -1.12 -20.02 -11.23
N LEU A 347 -2.14 -20.89 -11.23
CA LEU A 347 -3.31 -20.75 -12.11
C LEU A 347 -4.07 -19.45 -11.84
N LEU A 348 -4.31 -19.10 -10.57
CA LEU A 348 -4.97 -17.85 -10.20
C LEU A 348 -4.19 -16.63 -10.71
N LYS A 349 -2.85 -16.64 -10.60
CA LYS A 349 -2.01 -15.57 -11.12
C LYS A 349 -2.03 -15.49 -12.65
N GLU A 350 -2.06 -16.62 -13.34
CA GLU A 350 -2.18 -16.69 -14.80
C GLU A 350 -3.54 -16.17 -15.27
N GLN A 351 -4.63 -16.63 -14.64
CA GLN A 351 -5.98 -16.16 -14.96
C GLN A 351 -6.15 -14.68 -14.64
N ALA A 352 -5.55 -14.15 -13.56
CA ALA A 352 -5.59 -12.72 -13.23
C ALA A 352 -4.93 -11.84 -14.30
N ARG A 353 -3.80 -12.28 -14.85
CA ARG A 353 -3.13 -11.58 -15.96
C ARG A 353 -4.00 -11.56 -17.22
N MET A 354 -4.62 -12.69 -17.55
CA MET A 354 -5.50 -12.81 -18.70
C MET A 354 -6.78 -11.99 -18.53
N THR A 355 -7.43 -12.03 -17.36
CA THR A 355 -8.61 -11.20 -17.06
C THR A 355 -8.28 -9.71 -17.05
N ALA A 356 -7.06 -9.32 -16.68
CA ALA A 356 -6.64 -7.92 -16.78
C ALA A 356 -6.55 -7.45 -18.25
N LEU A 357 -6.13 -8.32 -19.17
CA LEU A 357 -6.03 -8.03 -20.60
C LEU A 357 -7.40 -8.09 -21.31
N ALA A 358 -8.24 -9.07 -20.99
CA ALA A 358 -9.51 -9.36 -21.65
C ALA A 358 -10.65 -9.65 -20.65
N PRO A 359 -11.07 -8.67 -19.82
CA PRO A 359 -11.98 -8.91 -18.69
C PRO A 359 -13.35 -9.42 -19.11
N VAL A 360 -13.93 -8.82 -20.15
CA VAL A 360 -15.27 -9.17 -20.64
C VAL A 360 -15.26 -10.53 -21.32
N GLU A 361 -14.29 -10.76 -22.21
CA GLU A 361 -14.18 -12.02 -22.95
C GLU A 361 -13.83 -13.21 -22.04
N ALA A 362 -13.01 -12.99 -21.01
CA ALA A 362 -12.70 -14.02 -20.02
C ALA A 362 -13.96 -14.54 -19.30
N LEU A 363 -14.89 -13.64 -18.99
CA LEU A 363 -16.18 -14.00 -18.38
C LEU A 363 -17.15 -14.63 -19.39
N ASN A 364 -17.21 -14.10 -20.62
CA ASN A 364 -18.04 -14.69 -21.68
C ASN A 364 -17.62 -16.11 -22.02
N ALA A 365 -16.33 -16.44 -21.89
CA ALA A 365 -15.82 -17.79 -22.12
C ALA A 365 -16.23 -18.80 -21.03
N LEU A 366 -16.77 -18.37 -19.87
CA LEU A 366 -17.20 -19.27 -18.80
C LEU A 366 -18.22 -20.32 -19.27
N GLU A 367 -19.10 -19.96 -20.19
CA GLU A 367 -20.09 -20.90 -20.75
C GLU A 367 -19.43 -22.05 -21.53
N GLN A 368 -18.33 -21.75 -22.22
CA GLN A 368 -17.57 -22.75 -22.99
C GLN A 368 -16.70 -23.61 -22.08
N LEU A 369 -16.13 -23.03 -21.02
CA LEU A 369 -15.33 -23.75 -20.02
C LEU A 369 -16.18 -24.67 -19.13
N LEU A 370 -17.46 -24.37 -18.96
CA LEU A 370 -18.42 -25.08 -18.11
C LEU A 370 -19.63 -25.53 -18.96
N PRO A 371 -19.46 -26.56 -19.82
CA PRO A 371 -20.48 -26.93 -20.80
C PRO A 371 -21.74 -27.53 -20.16
N ASP A 372 -21.61 -28.20 -19.01
CA ASP A 372 -22.74 -28.84 -18.31
C ASP A 372 -23.21 -28.03 -17.10
N GLN A 373 -24.52 -28.07 -16.85
CA GLN A 373 -25.17 -27.36 -15.75
C GLN A 373 -24.57 -27.68 -14.38
N THR A 374 -24.17 -28.94 -14.16
CA THR A 374 -23.61 -29.39 -12.89
C THR A 374 -22.25 -28.75 -12.63
N SER A 375 -21.40 -28.62 -13.66
CA SER A 375 -20.11 -27.93 -13.58
C SER A 375 -20.29 -26.44 -13.29
N ARG A 376 -21.29 -25.79 -13.90
CA ARG A 376 -21.65 -24.38 -13.66
C ARG A 376 -22.05 -24.14 -12.20
N GLU A 377 -22.99 -24.93 -11.71
CA GLU A 377 -23.46 -24.86 -10.32
C GLU A 377 -22.32 -25.14 -9.33
N THR A 378 -21.47 -26.13 -9.63
CA THR A 378 -20.33 -26.50 -8.77
C THR A 378 -19.24 -25.42 -8.77
N ALA A 379 -18.89 -24.83 -9.92
CA ALA A 379 -17.87 -23.80 -10.01
C ALA A 379 -18.30 -22.53 -9.27
N LEU A 380 -19.55 -22.13 -9.43
CA LEU A 380 -20.15 -21.03 -8.68
C LEU A 380 -20.21 -21.34 -7.18
N ALA A 381 -20.53 -22.58 -6.79
CA ALA A 381 -20.59 -22.98 -5.39
C ALA A 381 -19.21 -22.98 -4.70
N VAL A 382 -18.17 -23.46 -5.39
CA VAL A 382 -16.78 -23.39 -4.89
C VAL A 382 -16.33 -21.94 -4.75
N SER A 383 -16.61 -21.12 -5.77
CA SER A 383 -16.24 -19.69 -5.74
C SER A 383 -16.96 -18.94 -4.62
N ALA A 384 -18.26 -19.20 -4.45
CA ALA A 384 -19.07 -18.69 -3.35
C ALA A 384 -18.52 -19.14 -1.99
N ALA A 385 -18.15 -20.41 -1.82
CA ALA A 385 -17.57 -20.93 -0.58
C ALA A 385 -16.27 -20.20 -0.19
N VAL A 386 -15.40 -19.90 -1.16
CA VAL A 386 -14.17 -19.11 -0.94
C VAL A 386 -14.49 -17.68 -0.49
N MET A 387 -15.55 -17.09 -1.05
CA MET A 387 -15.92 -15.70 -0.80
C MET A 387 -16.80 -15.50 0.45
N MET A 388 -17.48 -16.53 0.94
CA MET A 388 -18.46 -16.46 2.05
C MET A 388 -17.88 -16.70 3.45
N ILE A 389 -16.64 -16.30 3.71
CA ILE A 389 -16.06 -16.42 5.05
C ILE A 389 -16.54 -15.26 5.93
N GLU A 390 -17.31 -15.60 6.97
CA GLU A 390 -18.05 -14.66 7.82
C GLU A 390 -17.22 -13.95 8.92
N PRO A 391 -17.68 -12.77 9.42
CA PRO A 391 -19.08 -12.35 9.59
C PRO A 391 -19.41 -11.13 8.73
N THR A 392 -19.43 -11.33 7.41
CA THR A 392 -20.23 -10.50 6.52
C THR A 392 -20.95 -11.40 5.53
N LEU A 393 -22.05 -12.01 5.98
CA LEU A 393 -23.27 -12.17 5.16
C LEU A 393 -23.83 -10.79 4.76
N ALA A 394 -22.99 -9.84 4.33
CA ALA A 394 -23.44 -8.52 3.91
C ALA A 394 -24.00 -8.56 2.48
N ASN A 395 -23.56 -9.53 1.64
CA ASN A 395 -24.34 -9.92 0.47
C ASN A 395 -23.84 -11.25 -0.13
N PRO A 396 -24.45 -12.42 0.17
CA PRO A 396 -24.27 -13.62 -0.66
C PRO A 396 -24.72 -13.38 -2.13
N ARG A 397 -25.42 -12.26 -2.35
CA ARG A 397 -25.81 -11.67 -3.62
C ARG A 397 -24.88 -10.51 -3.99
N SER A 398 -23.58 -10.76 -4.02
CA SER A 398 -22.72 -9.82 -4.75
C SER A 398 -23.29 -9.69 -6.17
N GLU A 399 -23.51 -8.46 -6.64
CA GLU A 399 -24.14 -8.21 -7.96
C GLU A 399 -23.46 -9.03 -9.06
N ILE A 400 -22.14 -9.24 -8.96
CA ILE A 400 -21.40 -10.08 -9.90
C ILE A 400 -21.73 -11.56 -9.80
N ILE A 401 -21.93 -12.11 -8.59
CA ILE A 401 -22.26 -13.53 -8.42
C ILE A 401 -23.69 -13.79 -8.92
N GLU A 402 -24.65 -12.91 -8.62
CA GLU A 402 -26.00 -13.03 -9.17
C GLU A 402 -26.00 -12.89 -10.69
N PHE A 403 -25.23 -11.94 -11.22
CA PHE A 403 -25.05 -11.76 -12.65
C PHE A 403 -24.47 -13.02 -13.30
N LEU A 404 -23.45 -13.63 -12.69
CA LEU A 404 -22.83 -14.86 -13.19
C LEU A 404 -23.76 -16.07 -13.08
N MET A 405 -24.53 -16.20 -11.99
CA MET A 405 -25.57 -17.23 -11.86
C MET A 405 -26.62 -17.10 -12.96
N ALA A 406 -27.11 -15.88 -13.21
CA ALA A 406 -28.08 -15.60 -14.27
C ALA A 406 -27.51 -15.89 -15.66
N THR A 407 -26.28 -15.44 -15.93
CA THR A 407 -25.60 -15.62 -17.23
C THR A 407 -25.33 -17.10 -17.52
N LEU A 408 -24.95 -17.87 -16.50
CA LEU A 408 -24.67 -19.30 -16.64
C LEU A 408 -25.92 -20.19 -16.54
N GLY A 409 -27.09 -19.61 -16.21
CA GLY A 409 -28.34 -20.34 -16.02
C GLY A 409 -28.34 -21.23 -14.77
N ALA A 410 -27.52 -20.92 -13.77
CA ALA A 410 -27.41 -21.67 -12.53
C ALA A 410 -28.52 -21.31 -11.53
N ASP A 411 -29.09 -22.32 -10.87
CA ASP A 411 -30.10 -22.12 -9.81
C ASP A 411 -29.42 -21.57 -8.53
N PRO A 412 -29.73 -20.33 -8.11
CA PRO A 412 -29.08 -19.70 -6.95
C PRO A 412 -29.22 -20.53 -5.68
N ASP A 413 -30.38 -21.13 -5.43
CA ASP A 413 -30.63 -21.88 -4.20
C ASP A 413 -29.78 -23.15 -4.14
N ARG A 414 -29.57 -23.81 -5.29
CA ARG A 414 -28.71 -24.99 -5.39
C ARG A 414 -27.24 -24.63 -5.18
N VAL A 415 -26.78 -23.56 -5.83
CA VAL A 415 -25.40 -23.06 -5.68
C VAL A 415 -25.13 -22.73 -4.22
N MET A 416 -26.03 -22.01 -3.55
CA MET A 416 -25.90 -21.64 -2.14
C MET A 416 -25.93 -22.85 -1.21
N ALA A 417 -26.82 -23.81 -1.46
CA ALA A 417 -26.87 -25.05 -0.68
C ALA A 417 -25.58 -25.87 -0.82
N GLN A 418 -25.02 -25.94 -2.03
CA GLN A 418 -23.77 -26.65 -2.30
C GLN A 418 -22.57 -25.93 -1.68
N ALA A 419 -22.51 -24.59 -1.79
CA ALA A 419 -21.47 -23.78 -1.15
C ALA A 419 -21.44 -24.01 0.38
N ARG A 420 -22.61 -24.00 1.03
CA ARG A 420 -22.72 -24.29 2.47
C ARG A 420 -22.22 -25.70 2.81
N ARG A 421 -22.62 -26.72 2.03
CA ARG A 421 -22.13 -28.10 2.23
C ARG A 421 -20.61 -28.20 2.11
N LEU A 422 -20.00 -27.48 1.15
CA LEU A 422 -18.54 -27.44 1.00
C LEU A 422 -17.87 -26.82 2.23
N THR A 423 -18.40 -25.70 2.73
CA THR A 423 -17.85 -25.05 3.94
C THR A 423 -18.03 -25.91 5.20
N ASP A 424 -19.18 -26.59 5.34
CA ASP A 424 -19.48 -27.41 6.51
C ASP A 424 -18.65 -28.70 6.53
N ALA A 425 -18.34 -29.26 5.36
CA ALA A 425 -17.44 -30.41 5.24
C ALA A 425 -16.01 -30.12 5.74
N LEU A 426 -15.59 -28.85 5.67
CA LEU A 426 -14.29 -28.39 6.15
C LEU A 426 -14.27 -28.14 7.67
N ASP A 427 -15.43 -27.87 8.28
CA ASP A 427 -15.59 -27.77 9.74
C ASP A 427 -15.62 -29.13 10.45
N ALA A 428 -15.90 -30.21 9.72
CA ALA A 428 -15.94 -31.55 10.29
C ALA A 428 -14.53 -32.00 10.73
N PRO A 429 -14.33 -32.44 11.99
CA PRO A 429 -13.02 -32.86 12.47
C PRO A 429 -12.51 -34.02 11.62
N LYS A 430 -11.31 -33.87 11.02
CA LYS A 430 -10.59 -34.99 10.39
C LYS A 430 -10.45 -36.09 11.45
N LYS A 431 -11.21 -37.17 11.32
CA LYS A 431 -11.03 -38.39 12.13
C LYS A 431 -9.57 -38.81 11.98
N ARG A 432 -8.77 -38.62 13.04
CA ARG A 432 -7.40 -39.17 13.08
C ARG A 432 -7.52 -40.68 12.87
N PRO A 433 -6.84 -41.28 11.87
CA PRO A 433 -6.70 -42.73 11.84
C PRO A 433 -5.95 -43.16 13.11
N ALA A 434 -6.46 -44.20 13.75
CA ALA A 434 -5.95 -44.77 15.01
C ALA A 434 -4.58 -45.43 14.84
#